data_AF-A0A3P8UI27-F1
#
_entry.id   AF-A0A3P8UI27-F1
#
_cell.length_a   1.000
_cell.length_b   1.000
_cell.length_c   1.000
_cell.angle_alpha   90.00
_cell.angle_beta   90.00
_cell.angle_gamma   90.00
#
_symmetry.space_group_name_H-M   'P 1'
#
loop_
_entity.id
_entity.type
_entity.pdbx_description
1 polymer ?
#
loop_
_entity_poly.entity_id
_entity_poly.type
_entity_poly.pdbx_seq_one_letter_code
_entity_poly.pdbx_strand_id
1 'polypeptide(L)'
;MNAFIVMYLSVFQLVSATPLSITANHTSLDGVQSENITFTFIPTVLTGGCRVSAQSTSQGFTSLFDNGLNYCNLYNLVAASGLTSEPGYMEMTNEWACLGYRQATCKD
;
A
#
# COMPACT_ATOMS: atom_id res chain seq x y z
N MET A 1 6.41 -8.71 16.41
CA MET A 1 5.43 -8.89 15.30
C MET A 1 6.20 -8.67 14.01
N ASN A 2 6.53 -9.74 13.28
CA ASN A 2 7.27 -9.64 12.02
C ASN A 2 6.25 -9.46 10.91
N ALA A 3 5.95 -8.22 10.53
CA ALA A 3 5.10 -7.93 9.37
C ALA A 3 5.91 -8.22 8.10
N PHE A 4 5.88 -9.46 7.62
CA PHE A 4 6.36 -9.78 6.29
C PHE A 4 5.21 -9.58 5.31
N ILE A 5 5.21 -8.43 4.61
CA ILE A 5 4.39 -8.29 3.41
C ILE A 5 5.03 -9.18 2.36
N VAL A 6 4.46 -10.37 2.18
CA VAL A 6 4.93 -11.32 1.18
C VAL A 6 4.43 -10.87 -0.20
N MET A 7 5.25 -10.09 -0.89
CA MET A 7 4.99 -9.66 -2.28
C MET A 7 5.27 -10.82 -3.26
N TYR A 8 4.30 -11.72 -3.47
CA TYR A 8 4.33 -12.73 -4.55
C TYR A 8 3.39 -12.37 -5.72
N LEU A 9 3.14 -11.09 -5.94
CA LEU A 9 2.28 -10.63 -7.05
C LEU A 9 3.16 -10.22 -8.23
N SER A 10 2.91 -10.78 -9.42
CA SER A 10 3.70 -10.54 -10.66
C SER A 10 3.72 -9.06 -11.09
N VAL A 11 2.80 -8.26 -10.57
CA VAL A 11 2.67 -6.82 -10.84
C VAL A 11 3.39 -5.93 -9.82
N PHE A 12 3.87 -6.49 -8.70
CA PHE A 12 4.62 -5.77 -7.67
C PHE A 12 6.07 -6.27 -7.61
N GLN A 13 7.01 -5.41 -7.96
CA GLN A 13 8.43 -5.68 -7.92
C GLN A 13 9.05 -5.04 -6.67
N LEU A 14 9.62 -5.86 -5.77
CA LEU A 14 10.36 -5.37 -4.61
C LEU A 14 11.63 -4.65 -5.06
N VAL A 15 11.84 -3.43 -4.58
CA VAL A 15 13.06 -2.63 -4.79
C VAL A 15 14.00 -2.78 -3.60
N SER A 16 13.48 -2.59 -2.39
CA SER A 16 14.25 -2.76 -1.15
C SER A 16 13.35 -3.09 0.03
N ALA A 17 13.92 -3.81 1.01
CA ALA A 17 13.27 -4.09 2.28
C ALA A 17 14.29 -3.94 3.42
N THR A 18 13.91 -3.17 4.43
CA THR A 18 14.63 -2.99 5.68
C THR A 18 13.65 -3.20 6.84
N PRO A 19 14.12 -3.33 8.09
CA PRO A 19 13.22 -3.41 9.24
C PRO A 19 12.30 -2.20 9.42
N LEU A 20 12.62 -1.05 8.80
CA LEU A 20 11.90 0.21 8.95
C LEU A 20 11.22 0.69 7.65
N SER A 21 11.49 0.04 6.52
CA SER A 21 10.92 0.45 5.23
C SER A 21 10.83 -0.68 4.21
N ILE A 22 9.82 -0.61 3.35
CA ILE A 22 9.73 -1.41 2.12
C ILE A 22 9.50 -0.44 0.97
N THR A 23 10.24 -0.61 -0.11
CA THR A 23 10.01 0.11 -1.37
C THR A 23 9.78 -0.90 -2.49
N ALA A 24 8.78 -0.64 -3.32
CA ALA A 24 8.37 -1.49 -4.41
C ALA A 24 7.88 -0.66 -5.60
N ASN A 25 7.92 -1.24 -6.79
CA ASN A 25 7.25 -0.71 -7.96
C ASN A 25 6.03 -1.58 -8.26
N HIS A 26 4.91 -0.95 -8.55
CA HIS A 26 3.75 -1.60 -9.13
C HIS A 26 3.69 -1.25 -10.62
N THR A 27 3.36 -2.23 -11.44
CA THR A 27 3.09 -2.04 -12.86
C THR A 27 1.82 -2.78 -13.20
N SER A 28 0.83 -2.10 -13.76
CA SER A 28 -0.42 -2.72 -14.19
C SER A 28 -0.16 -3.81 -15.24
N LEU A 29 -1.07 -4.78 -15.34
CA LEU A 29 -0.93 -5.92 -16.26
C LEU A 29 -0.80 -5.51 -17.74
N ASP A 30 -1.37 -4.38 -18.12
CA ASP A 30 -1.25 -3.79 -19.46
C ASP A 30 0.06 -3.00 -19.67
N GLY A 31 0.87 -2.83 -18.62
CA GLY A 31 2.13 -2.09 -18.65
C GLY A 31 1.98 -0.58 -18.76
N VAL A 32 0.75 -0.05 -18.70
CA VAL A 32 0.46 1.38 -18.95
C VAL A 32 0.65 2.22 -17.70
N GLN A 33 0.32 1.68 -16.53
CA GLN A 33 0.36 2.39 -15.26
C GLN A 33 1.49 1.83 -14.41
N SER A 34 2.27 2.73 -13.81
CA SER A 34 3.35 2.36 -12.91
C SER A 34 3.39 3.30 -11.72
N GLU A 35 3.48 2.72 -10.55
CA GLU A 35 3.47 3.40 -9.26
C GLU A 35 4.66 2.99 -8.41
N ASN A 36 5.21 3.96 -7.68
CA ASN A 36 6.18 3.71 -6.62
C ASN A 36 5.44 3.58 -5.30
N ILE A 37 5.70 2.47 -4.60
CA ILE A 37 5.07 2.12 -3.35
C ILE A 37 6.11 2.13 -2.24
N THR A 38 5.78 2.81 -1.15
CA THR A 38 6.62 2.84 0.04
C THR A 38 5.80 2.54 1.28
N PHE A 39 6.29 1.64 2.11
CA PHE A 39 5.83 1.46 3.48
C PHE A 39 6.94 1.87 4.43
N THR A 40 6.59 2.61 5.47
CA THR A 40 7.49 3.00 6.56
C THR A 40 6.93 2.48 7.87
N PHE A 41 7.74 1.71 8.58
CA PHE A 41 7.38 1.05 9.83
C PHE A 41 7.91 1.85 11.01
N ILE A 42 7.01 2.21 11.92
CA ILE A 42 7.29 2.99 13.12
C ILE A 42 6.92 2.12 14.32
N PRO A 43 7.91 1.55 15.04
CA PRO A 43 7.66 0.77 16.24
C PRO A 43 6.97 1.62 17.30
N THR A 44 5.84 1.14 17.85
CA THR A 44 5.16 1.83 18.95
C THR A 44 5.53 1.14 20.25
N VAL A 45 6.61 1.62 20.88
CA VAL A 45 7.25 1.02 22.07
C VAL A 45 6.28 0.81 23.23
N LEU A 46 5.32 1.72 23.42
CA LEU A 46 4.37 1.69 24.53
C LEU A 46 3.26 0.62 24.37
N THR A 47 2.86 0.32 23.13
CA THR A 47 1.74 -0.61 22.85
C THR A 47 2.22 -1.96 22.31
N GLY A 48 3.53 -2.12 22.06
CA GLY A 48 4.09 -3.31 21.41
C GLY A 48 3.65 -3.49 19.95
N GLY A 49 2.96 -2.50 19.38
CA GLY A 49 2.47 -2.50 18.00
C GLY A 49 3.45 -1.92 16.99
N CYS A 50 2.97 -1.76 15.75
CA CYS A 50 3.68 -1.11 14.66
C CYS A 50 2.72 -0.17 13.95
N ARG A 51 3.07 1.12 13.87
CA ARG A 51 2.38 2.06 13.00
C ARG A 51 3.04 2.00 11.62
N VAL A 52 2.23 1.83 10.59
CA VAL A 52 2.69 1.81 9.21
C VAL A 52 2.19 3.05 8.50
N SER A 53 3.10 3.78 7.84
CA SER A 53 2.74 4.81 6.87
C SER A 53 2.96 4.23 5.48
N ALA A 54 1.96 4.36 4.60
CA ALA A 54 2.01 3.81 3.26
C ALA A 54 1.79 4.92 2.23
N GLN A 55 2.48 4.85 1.10
CA GLN A 55 2.34 5.78 -0.01
C GLN A 55 2.43 5.04 -1.34
N SER A 56 1.51 5.33 -2.26
CA SER A 56 1.58 4.94 -3.67
C SER A 56 1.60 6.20 -4.50
N THR A 57 2.61 6.34 -5.36
CA THR A 57 2.80 7.51 -6.22
C THR A 57 2.90 7.07 -7.67
N SER A 58 1.94 7.43 -8.50
CA SER A 58 2.00 7.20 -9.94
C SER A 58 3.15 7.99 -10.59
N GLN A 59 3.87 7.34 -11.50
CA GLN A 59 4.95 7.97 -12.27
C GLN A 59 4.44 8.82 -13.44
N GLY A 60 3.14 8.71 -13.77
CA GLY A 60 2.44 9.50 -14.79
C GLY A 60 1.41 10.46 -14.20
N PHE A 61 0.57 11.03 -15.06
CA PHE A 61 -0.56 11.87 -14.63
C PHE A 61 -1.62 11.03 -13.92
N THR A 62 -1.89 11.35 -12.65
CA THR A 62 -3.05 10.84 -11.94
C THR A 62 -4.29 11.58 -12.40
N SER A 63 -5.34 10.84 -12.75
CA SER A 63 -6.67 11.41 -12.94
C SER A 63 -7.39 11.41 -11.60
N LEU A 64 -8.14 12.47 -11.28
CA LEU A 64 -9.07 12.43 -10.15
C LEU A 64 -10.12 11.31 -10.30
N PHE A 65 -10.33 10.81 -11.52
CA PHE A 65 -11.26 9.75 -11.87
C PHE A 65 -10.53 8.47 -12.30
N ASP A 66 -9.49 8.07 -11.58
CA ASP A 66 -8.77 6.80 -11.79
C ASP A 66 -9.29 5.63 -10.93
N ASN A 67 -10.49 5.79 -10.34
CA ASN A 67 -11.10 4.85 -9.40
C ASN A 67 -10.24 4.57 -8.16
N GLY A 68 -9.47 5.57 -7.70
CA GLY A 68 -8.66 5.47 -6.50
C GLY A 68 -7.47 4.54 -6.66
N LEU A 69 -6.86 4.52 -7.85
CA LEU A 69 -5.77 3.63 -8.25
C LEU A 69 -4.70 3.49 -7.15
N ASN A 70 -4.20 4.62 -6.65
CA ASN A 70 -3.15 4.65 -5.64
C ASN A 70 -3.60 4.09 -4.29
N TYR A 71 -4.87 4.32 -3.89
CA TYR A 71 -5.42 3.70 -2.69
C TYR A 71 -5.52 2.18 -2.89
N CYS A 72 -6.05 1.73 -4.02
CA CYS A 72 -6.25 0.31 -4.29
C CYS A 72 -4.94 -0.46 -4.37
N ASN A 73 -3.88 0.13 -4.93
CA ASN A 73 -2.56 -0.49 -4.93
C ASN A 73 -2.05 -0.77 -3.50
N LEU A 74 -2.25 0.18 -2.58
CA LEU A 74 -1.88 -0.01 -1.18
C LEU A 74 -2.80 -1.02 -0.49
N TYR A 75 -4.11 -0.85 -0.63
CA TYR A 75 -5.12 -1.69 0.00
C TYR A 75 -4.97 -3.15 -0.41
N ASN A 76 -4.89 -3.42 -1.71
CA ASN A 76 -4.75 -4.78 -2.24
C ASN A 76 -3.49 -5.46 -1.71
N LEU A 77 -2.37 -4.73 -1.61
CA LEU A 77 -1.13 -5.30 -1.09
C LEU A 77 -1.22 -5.61 0.41
N VAL A 78 -1.82 -4.72 1.20
CA VAL A 78 -2.04 -4.95 2.63
C VAL A 78 -3.04 -6.07 2.86
N ALA A 79 -4.11 -6.14 2.08
CA ALA A 79 -5.11 -7.21 2.14
C ALA A 79 -4.51 -8.57 1.74
N ALA A 80 -3.76 -8.64 0.65
CA ALA A 80 -3.08 -9.85 0.19
C ALA A 80 -2.06 -10.38 1.21
N SER A 81 -1.47 -9.50 2.04
CA SER A 81 -0.57 -9.91 3.13
C SER A 81 -1.29 -10.59 4.30
N GLY A 82 -2.62 -10.55 4.35
CA GLY A 82 -3.44 -11.02 5.46
C GLY A 82 -3.53 -10.03 6.63
N LEU A 83 -2.79 -8.92 6.60
CA LEU A 83 -2.73 -7.96 7.70
C LEU A 83 -4.11 -7.34 8.02
N THR A 84 -4.98 -7.17 7.02
CA THR A 84 -6.34 -6.65 7.22
C THR A 84 -7.22 -7.58 8.05
N SER A 85 -6.85 -8.86 8.19
CA SER A 85 -7.58 -9.87 8.96
C SER A 85 -7.05 -10.05 10.38
N GLU A 86 -5.93 -9.39 10.74
CA GLU A 86 -5.31 -9.54 12.06
C GLU A 86 -6.08 -8.77 13.15
N PRO A 87 -6.26 -9.36 14.35
CA PRO A 87 -6.83 -8.65 15.48
C PRO A 87 -6.01 -7.39 15.83
N GLY A 88 -6.66 -6.23 15.82
CA GLY A 88 -6.03 -4.94 16.10
C GLY A 88 -5.51 -4.20 14.87
N TYR A 89 -5.71 -4.74 13.66
CA TYR A 89 -5.56 -3.95 12.44
C TYR A 89 -6.56 -2.79 12.43
N MET A 90 -6.07 -1.60 12.10
CA MET A 90 -6.89 -0.41 11.94
C MET A 90 -6.30 0.44 10.82
N GLU A 91 -7.07 0.64 9.76
CA GLU A 91 -6.75 1.58 8.70
C GLU A 91 -7.12 3.00 9.16
N MET A 92 -6.17 3.94 9.03
CA MET A 92 -6.41 5.37 9.25
C MET A 92 -6.17 6.13 7.95
N THR A 93 -7.23 6.37 7.18
CA THR A 93 -7.16 7.08 5.90
C THR A 93 -8.40 7.95 5.68
N ASN A 94 -8.33 8.88 4.74
CA ASN A 94 -9.42 9.73 4.26
C ASN A 94 -9.05 10.33 2.90
N GLU A 95 -9.95 11.13 2.31
CA GLU A 95 -9.72 11.76 1.00
C GLU A 95 -8.54 12.74 0.96
N TRP A 96 -8.11 13.27 2.10
CA TRP A 96 -6.96 14.17 2.21
C TRP A 96 -5.64 13.40 2.31
N ALA A 97 -5.66 12.25 2.98
CA ALA A 97 -4.51 11.37 3.12
C ALA A 97 -4.25 10.58 1.84
N CYS A 98 -5.31 10.12 1.17
CA CYS A 98 -5.22 9.41 -0.09
C CYS A 98 -6.32 9.90 -1.04
N LEU A 99 -5.91 10.68 -2.03
CA LEU A 99 -6.82 11.16 -3.07
C LEU A 99 -7.46 9.97 -3.79
N GLY A 100 -8.78 10.06 -4.02
CA GLY A 100 -9.55 8.98 -4.63
C GLY A 100 -10.08 7.91 -3.66
N TYR A 101 -9.71 7.94 -2.37
CA TYR A 101 -10.17 6.96 -1.36
C TYR A 101 -11.69 6.74 -1.34
N ARG A 102 -12.49 7.81 -1.25
CA ARG A 102 -13.96 7.71 -1.18
C ARG A 102 -14.62 7.20 -2.47
N GLN A 103 -13.91 7.25 -3.58
CA GLN A 103 -14.39 6.87 -4.90
C GLN A 103 -13.70 5.58 -5.38
N ALA A 104 -12.91 4.94 -4.50
CA ALA A 104 -12.14 3.79 -4.85
C ALA A 104 -13.04 2.58 -5.09
N THR A 105 -12.86 1.93 -6.23
CA THR A 105 -13.47 0.63 -6.53
C THR A 105 -12.36 -0.37 -6.78
N CYS A 106 -11.74 -0.82 -5.69
CA CYS A 106 -10.63 -1.75 -5.75
C CYS A 106 -11.13 -3.10 -6.25
N LYS A 107 -10.37 -3.68 -7.19
CA LYS A 107 -10.60 -5.02 -7.72
C LYS A 107 -9.56 -5.95 -7.14
N ASP A 108 -10.00 -7.15 -6.80
CA ASP A 108 -9.14 -8.25 -6.33
C ASP A 108 -8.31 -8.85 -7.48
#